data_AF-A0A348UX59-F1
#
_entry.id   AF-A0A348UX59-F1
#
_cell.length_a   1.000
_cell.length_b   1.000
_cell.length_c   1.000
_cell.angle_alpha   90.00
_cell.angle_beta   90.00
_cell.angle_gamma   90.00
#
_symmetry.space_group_name_H-M   'P 1'
#
loop_
_entity.id
_entity.type
_entity.pdbx_description
1 polymer ?
#
loop_
_entity_poly.entity_id
_entity_poly.type
_entity_poly.pdbx_seq_one_letter_code
_entity_poly.pdbx_strand_id
1 'polypeptide(L)' 'MMKKPFRLGTTSFIYPDHIIPNVKKIGAFFDEIELLVFESKPKEIPSPDDVKELAGLSRDLNLTYNVHL' A
#
# COMPACT_ATOMS: atom_id res chain seq x y z
N MET A 1 -8.03 9.54 13.57
CA MET A 1 -7.50 10.60 12.70
C MET A 1 -8.60 11.63 12.45
N MET A 2 -8.27 12.93 12.40
CA MET A 2 -9.25 14.00 12.15
C MET A 2 -9.83 13.85 10.73
N LYS A 3 -11.16 13.99 10.58
CA LYS A 3 -11.85 13.75 9.30
C LYS A 3 -11.53 14.90 8.32
N LYS A 4 -10.83 14.59 7.23
CA LYS A 4 -10.45 15.54 6.17
C LYS A 4 -11.58 15.66 5.14
N PRO A 5 -11.71 16.79 4.42
CA PRO A 5 -12.71 16.95 3.35
C PRO A 5 -12.32 16.23 2.05
N PHE A 6 -11.22 15.49 2.05
CA PHE A 6 -10.67 14.73 0.93
C PHE A 6 -9.99 13.46 1.45
N ARG A 7 -9.79 12.47 0.57
CA ARG A 7 -8.96 11.30 0.84
C ARG A 7 -7.50 11.66 0.58
N LEU A 8 -6.61 11.27 1.48
CA LEU A 8 -5.17 11.45 1.33
C LEU A 8 -4.54 10.13 0.86
N GLY A 9 -4.03 10.12 -0.36
CA GLY A 9 -3.31 8.99 -0.94
C GLY A 9 -1.79 9.16 -0.91
N THR A 10 -1.06 8.06 -1.05
CA THR A 10 0.39 8.02 -1.28
C THR A 10 0.75 6.82 -2.17
N THR A 11 2.03 6.63 -2.48
CA THR A 11 2.53 5.48 -3.26
C THR A 11 3.25 4.47 -2.36
N SER A 12 3.40 3.23 -2.82
CA SER A 12 4.10 2.16 -2.10
C SER A 12 5.63 2.24 -2.18
N PHE A 13 6.19 3.37 -2.62
CA PHE A 13 7.63 3.57 -2.90
C PHE A 13 8.18 4.83 -2.21
N ILE A 14 7.97 4.94 -0.90
CA ILE A 14 8.43 6.06 -0.07
C ILE A 14 9.77 5.73 0.61
N TYR A 15 9.88 4.51 1.13
CA TYR A 15 11.11 3.95 1.68
C TYR A 15 11.77 3.02 0.64
N PRO A 16 13.11 2.93 0.61
CA PRO A 16 13.85 2.03 -0.28
C PRO A 16 13.73 0.57 0.20
N ASP A 17 12.52 0.02 0.06
CA ASP A 17 12.10 -1.26 0.58
C ASP A 17 10.88 -1.77 -0.22
N HIS A 18 10.48 -3.01 -0.01
CA HIS A 18 9.34 -3.61 -0.70
C HIS A 18 7.99 -3.01 -0.24
N ILE A 19 6.91 -3.35 -0.95
CA ILE A 19 5.55 -2.82 -0.74
C ILE A 19 5.09 -2.99 0.72
N ILE A 20 5.23 -4.18 1.28
CA ILE A 20 4.70 -4.53 2.61
C ILE A 20 5.35 -3.69 3.72
N PRO A 21 6.70 -3.56 3.80
CA PRO A 21 7.35 -2.64 4.73
C PRO A 21 6.89 -1.19 4.57
N ASN A 22 6.65 -0.71 3.34
CA ASN A 22 6.12 0.63 3.11
C ASN A 22 4.73 0.78 3.74
N VAL A 23 3.79 -0.13 3.45
CA VAL A 23 2.43 -0.12 4.03
C VAL A 23 2.47 -0.14 5.55
N LYS A 24 3.30 -0.99 6.16
CA LYS A 24 3.45 -1.06 7.62
C LYS A 24 3.95 0.26 8.24
N LYS A 25 4.84 0.97 7.55
CA LYS A 25 5.42 2.23 8.03
C LYS A 25 4.47 3.42 7.85
N ILE A 26 3.75 3.50 6.73
CA ILE A 26 3.00 4.71 6.36
C ILE A 26 1.47 4.54 6.42
N GLY A 27 0.95 3.32 6.41
CA GLY A 27 -0.48 3.06 6.21
C GLY A 27 -1.40 3.67 7.28
N ALA A 28 -0.89 3.91 8.49
CA ALA A 28 -1.66 4.58 9.54
C ALA A 28 -1.92 6.09 9.28
N PHE A 29 -1.25 6.70 8.30
CA PHE A 29 -1.32 8.15 8.03
C PHE A 29 -2.14 8.51 6.78
N PHE A 30 -2.48 7.51 5.94
CA PHE A 30 -3.10 7.69 4.64
C PHE A 30 -4.41 6.91 4.54
N ASP A 31 -5.34 7.39 3.73
CA ASP A 31 -6.61 6.72 3.45
C ASP A 31 -6.46 5.67 2.33
N GLU A 32 -5.41 5.82 1.51
CA GLU A 32 -5.16 5.01 0.33
C GLU A 32 -3.67 4.91 -0.01
N ILE A 33 -3.24 3.76 -0.53
CA ILE A 33 -1.89 3.56 -1.06
C ILE A 33 -1.99 3.02 -2.50
N GLU A 34 -1.34 3.71 -3.44
CA GLU A 34 -1.12 3.24 -4.79
C GLU A 34 0.08 2.29 -4.81
N LEU A 35 -0.19 1.01 -5.11
CA LEU A 35 0.81 -0.05 -5.25
C LEU A 35 1.48 0.09 -6.62
N LEU A 36 2.74 0.52 -6.62
CA LEU A 36 3.55 0.63 -7.83
C LEU A 36 4.17 -0.72 -8.16
N VAL A 37 3.80 -1.29 -9.32
CA VAL A 37 4.36 -2.56 -9.82
C VAL A 37 5.13 -2.25 -11.10
N PHE A 38 6.43 -1.95 -10.96
CA PHE A 38 7.24 -1.51 -12.10
C PHE A 38 7.51 -2.64 -13.11
N GLU A 39 7.17 -2.39 -14.37
CA GLU A 39 7.54 -3.20 -15.55
C GLU A 39 7.17 -4.69 -15.45
N SER A 40 6.20 -5.07 -14.61
CA SER A 40 5.80 -6.47 -14.35
C SER A 40 7.01 -7.41 -14.12
N LYS A 41 8.09 -6.92 -13.53
CA LYS A 41 9.21 -7.78 -13.13
C LYS A 41 8.68 -8.78 -12.10
N PRO A 42 8.99 -10.09 -12.20
CA PRO A 42 8.41 -11.10 -11.31
C PRO A 42 8.61 -10.82 -9.80
N LYS A 43 9.64 -10.04 -9.45
CA LYS A 43 9.92 -9.64 -8.06
C LYS A 43 9.09 -8.44 -7.55
N GLU A 44 8.48 -7.69 -8.46
CA GLU A 44 7.67 -6.51 -8.13
C GLU A 44 6.16 -6.84 -8.06
N ILE A 45 5.77 -8.01 -8.57
CA ILE A 45 4.38 -8.51 -8.48
C ILE A 45 4.18 -9.13 -7.09
N PRO A 46 3.21 -8.65 -6.29
CA PRO A 46 2.89 -9.26 -5.00
C PRO A 46 2.56 -10.75 -5.15
N SER A 47 3.19 -11.59 -4.32
CA SER A 47 2.84 -13.01 -4.22
C SER A 47 1.45 -13.19 -3.59
N PRO A 48 0.85 -14.39 -3.68
CA PRO A 48 -0.40 -14.67 -2.98
C PRO A 48 -0.33 -14.42 -1.46
N ASP A 49 0.82 -14.66 -0.84
CA ASP A 49 1.05 -14.37 0.57
C ASP A 49 1.12 -12.85 0.85
N ASP A 50 1.78 -12.09 -0.04
CA ASP A 50 1.79 -10.63 0.05
C ASP A 50 0.37 -10.06 -0.10
N VAL A 51 -0.43 -10.58 -1.03
CA VAL A 51 -1.83 -10.16 -1.21
C VAL A 51 -2.65 -10.43 0.05
N LYS A 52 -2.45 -11.59 0.70
CA LYS A 52 -3.12 -11.93 1.96
C LYS A 52 -2.69 -10.98 3.08
N GLU A 53 -1.42 -10.63 3.17
CA GLU A 53 -0.92 -9.69 4.16
C GLU A 53 -1.44 -8.27 3.91
N LEU A 54 -1.43 -7.80 2.66
CA LEU A 54 -2.03 -6.52 2.27
C LEU A 54 -3.52 -6.47 2.64
N ALA A 55 -4.28 -7.54 2.37
CA ALA A 55 -5.69 -7.62 2.79
C ALA A 55 -5.87 -7.61 4.32
N GLY A 56 -4.89 -8.08 5.09
CA GLY A 56 -4.83 -7.90 6.54
C GLY A 56 -4.63 -6.45 6.93
N LEU A 57 -3.57 -5.83 6.40
CA LEU A 57 -3.18 -4.45 6.69
C LEU A 57 -4.27 -3.44 6.31
N SER A 58 -4.96 -3.65 5.18
CA SER A 58 -6.11 -2.82 4.79
C SER A 58 -7.21 -2.79 5.84
N ARG A 59 -7.54 -3.95 6.43
CA ARG A 59 -8.55 -4.06 7.49
C ARG A 59 -8.07 -3.44 8.79
N ASP A 60 -6.84 -3.75 9.18
CA ASP A 60 -6.26 -3.29 10.46
C ASP A 60 -6.03 -1.78 10.48
N LEU A 61 -5.68 -1.18 9.34
CA LEU A 61 -5.37 0.25 9.20
C LEU A 61 -6.54 1.06 8.62
N ASN A 62 -7.64 0.41 8.22
CA ASN A 62 -8.76 1.04 7.53
C ASN A 62 -8.32 1.89 6.32
N LEU A 63 -7.48 1.31 5.46
CA LEU A 63 -6.98 1.92 4.22
C LEU A 63 -7.37 1.07 3.01
N THR A 64 -7.35 1.66 1.82
CA THR A 64 -7.57 0.94 0.55
C THR A 64 -6.33 0.96 -0.34
N TYR A 65 -6.32 0.11 -1.36
CA TYR A 65 -5.24 0.06 -2.35
C TYR A 65 -5.77 0.36 -3.75
N ASN A 66 -4.95 1.05 -4.53
CA ASN A 66 -5.03 1.10 -6.00
C ASN A 66 -3.77 0.45 -6.57
N VAL A 67 -3.83 -0.07 -7.80
CA VAL A 67 -2.67 -0.71 -8.46
C VAL A 67 -2.27 0.13 -9.67
N HIS A 68 -0.98 0.47 -9.75
CA HIS A 68 -0.36 1.15 -10.88
C HIS A 68 0.60 0.19 -11.58
N LEU A 69 0.42 0.04 -12.90
CA LEU A 69 1.19 -0.86 -13.77
C LEU A 69 2.06 -0.07 -14.75
#